data_AF-A0ABD1BJG5-F1
#
_entry.id   AF-A0ABD1BJG5-F1
#
_cell.length_a   1.000
_cell.length_b   1.000
_cell.length_c   1.000
_cell.angle_alpha   90.00
_cell.angle_beta   90.00
_cell.angle_gamma   90.00
#
_symmetry.space_group_name_H-M   'P 1'
#
loop_
_entity.id
_entity.type
_entity.pdbx_description
1 polymer ?
#
loop_
_entity_poly.entity_id
_entity_poly.type
_entity_poly.pdbx_seq_one_letter_code
_entity_poly.pdbx_strand_id
1 'polypeptide(L)' 'MRSYGDSLSNETVVSKVLRTLTPKFEYVVPAIMEANDLSTYTFDEMMSSLLSHEDRLVKKLEKSRRASGKGEGLNRGGRG' A
#
# COMPACT_ATOMS: atom_id res chain seq x y z
N MET A 1 -35.79 -13.61 7.37
CA MET A 1 -35.35 -12.87 6.16
C MET A 1 -34.55 -11.67 6.65
N ARG A 2 -33.22 -11.65 6.47
CA ARG A 2 -32.39 -10.50 6.86
C ARG A 2 -32.66 -9.39 5.86
N SER A 3 -33.19 -8.27 6.33
CA SER A 3 -33.48 -7.09 5.51
C SER A 3 -32.18 -6.53 4.93
N TYR A 4 -32.10 -6.45 3.60
CA TYR A 4 -31.06 -5.72 2.85
C TYR A 4 -31.21 -4.20 3.01
N GLY A 5 -31.35 -3.73 4.25
CA GLY A 5 -31.71 -2.35 4.58
C GLY A 5 -31.00 -1.79 5.81
N ASP A 6 -30.15 -2.56 6.49
CA ASP A 6 -29.22 -1.96 7.45
C ASP A 6 -28.25 -1.09 6.66
N SER A 7 -28.24 0.20 7.00
CA SER A 7 -27.31 1.18 6.43
C SER A 7 -25.90 0.64 6.62
N LEU A 8 -25.23 0.28 5.52
CA LEU A 8 -23.84 -0.17 5.56
C LEU A 8 -22.98 0.99 6.05
N SER A 9 -22.49 0.89 7.29
CA SER A 9 -21.59 1.89 7.85
C SER A 9 -20.27 1.89 7.06
N ASN A 10 -19.62 3.04 7.00
CA ASN A 10 -18.28 3.16 6.41
C ASN A 10 -17.31 2.15 7.04
N GLU A 11 -17.36 2.00 8.37
CA GLU A 11 -16.61 0.98 9.11
C GLU A 11 -16.81 -0.43 8.53
N THR A 12 -18.07 -0.83 8.29
CA THR A 12 -18.39 -2.16 7.76
C THR A 12 -17.87 -2.34 6.34
N VAL A 13 -18.03 -1.32 5.50
CA VAL A 13 -17.56 -1.35 4.10
C VAL A 13 -16.04 -1.42 4.04
N VAL A 14 -15.36 -0.49 4.72
CA VAL A 14 -13.89 -0.39 4.77
C VAL A 14 -13.30 -1.67 5.37
N SER A 15 -13.80 -2.16 6.50
CA SER A 15 -13.31 -3.37 7.14
C SER A 15 -13.45 -4.61 6.24
N LYS A 16 -14.58 -4.74 5.54
CA LYS A 16 -14.78 -5.83 4.56
C LYS A 16 -13.78 -5.73 3.42
N VAL A 17 -13.62 -4.54 2.84
CA VAL A 17 -12.70 -4.34 1.70
C VAL A 17 -11.27 -4.67 2.13
N LEU A 18 -10.77 -4.08 3.21
CA LEU A 18 -9.42 -4.32 3.73
C LEU A 18 -9.18 -5.81 4.03
N ARG A 19 -10.15 -6.52 4.61
CA ARG A 19 -10.06 -7.98 4.87
C ARG A 19 -10.06 -8.84 3.61
N THR A 20 -10.65 -8.36 2.51
CA THR A 20 -10.68 -9.09 1.23
C THR A 20 -9.50 -8.79 0.32
N LEU A 21 -8.65 -7.82 0.68
CA LEU A 21 -7.46 -7.51 -0.12
C LEU A 21 -6.51 -8.72 -0.21
N THR A 22 -5.84 -8.84 -1.36
CA THR A 22 -4.89 -9.94 -1.61
C THR A 22 -3.70 -9.92 -0.63
N PRO A 23 -3.02 -11.06 -0.41
CA PRO A 23 -1.87 -11.15 0.51
C PRO A 23 -0.75 -10.15 0.25
N LYS A 24 -0.67 -9.59 -0.97
CA LYS A 24 0.26 -8.50 -1.33
C LYS A 24 0.13 -7.28 -0.40
N PHE A 25 -1.00 -7.12 0.28
CA PHE A 25 -1.29 -6.04 1.22
C PHE A 25 -1.30 -6.49 2.70
N GLU A 26 -0.84 -7.70 3.03
CA GLU A 26 -0.86 -8.24 4.41
C GLU A 26 -0.23 -7.30 5.45
N TYR A 27 0.83 -6.57 5.08
CA TYR A 27 1.50 -5.61 5.96
C TYR A 27 0.87 -4.22 5.91
N VAL A 28 0.08 -3.90 4.89
CA VAL A 28 -0.56 -2.58 4.73
C VAL A 28 -1.91 -2.54 5.44
N VAL A 29 -2.67 -3.64 5.40
CA VAL A 29 -4.00 -3.73 6.02
C VAL A 29 -3.97 -3.44 7.53
N PRO A 30 -3.12 -4.08 8.35
CA PRO A 30 -3.03 -3.78 9.79
C PRO A 30 -2.61 -2.34 10.06
N ALA A 31 -1.66 -1.81 9.27
CA ALA A 31 -1.18 -0.44 9.43
C ALA A 31 -2.27 0.60 9.14
N ILE A 32 -3.10 0.38 8.12
CA ILE A 32 -4.25 1.27 7.82
C ILE A 32 -5.29 1.18 8.95
N MET A 33 -5.59 -0.03 9.42
CA MET A 33 -6.58 -0.25 10.49
C MET A 33 -6.14 0.34 11.84
N GLU A 34 -4.84 0.32 12.14
CA GLU A 34 -4.29 0.86 13.39
C GLU A 34 -4.14 2.39 13.32
N ALA A 35 -3.81 2.95 12.16
CA ALA A 35 -3.57 4.38 12.00
C ALA A 35 -4.84 5.23 11.85
N ASN A 36 -6.01 4.63 11.57
CA ASN A 36 -7.24 5.36 11.28
C ASN A 36 -8.43 4.86 12.11
N ASP A 37 -9.27 5.79 12.54
CA ASP A 37 -10.56 5.47 13.15
C ASP A 37 -11.57 5.05 12.06
N LEU A 38 -11.87 3.76 11.98
CA LEU A 38 -12.77 3.18 10.97
C LEU A 38 -14.21 3.71 11.04
N SER A 39 -14.62 4.30 12.17
CA SER A 39 -15.95 4.90 12.31
C SER A 39 -16.12 6.18 11.49
N THR A 40 -15.03 6.93 11.32
CA THR A 40 -14.97 8.17 10.52
C THR A 40 -14.27 7.98 9.18
N TYR A 41 -13.45 6.94 9.05
CA TYR A 41 -12.65 6.69 7.85
C TYR A 41 -13.54 6.28 6.67
N THR A 42 -13.48 7.09 5.61
CA THR A 42 -14.32 6.90 4.44
C THR A 42 -13.71 5.90 3.45
N PHE A 43 -14.56 5.37 2.58
CA PHE A 43 -14.12 4.51 1.49
C PHE A 43 -13.10 5.20 0.56
N ASP A 44 -13.29 6.49 0.27
CA ASP A 44 -12.40 7.25 -0.61
C ASP A 44 -11.01 7.47 0.02
N GLU A 45 -10.93 7.74 1.32
CA GLU A 45 -9.67 7.86 2.05
C GLU A 45 -8.91 6.53 2.10
N MET A 46 -9.63 5.42 2.32
CA MET A 46 -9.08 4.07 2.23
C MET A 46 -8.49 3.82 0.84
N MET A 47 -9.24 4.12 -0.23
CA MET A 47 -8.79 3.91 -1.60
C MET A 47 -7.56 4.74 -1.92
N SER A 48 -7.54 6.02 -1.53
CA SER A 48 -6.40 6.92 -1.70
C SER A 48 -5.14 6.39 -1.00
N SER A 49 -5.29 5.84 0.20
CA SER A 49 -4.20 5.26 0.97
C SER A 49 -3.61 4.01 0.29
N LEU A 50 -4.48 3.12 -0.20
CA LEU A 50 -4.07 1.91 -0.93
C LEU A 50 -3.32 2.26 -2.23
N LEU A 51 -3.82 3.21 -3.01
CA LEU A 51 -3.16 3.68 -4.23
C LEU A 51 -1.79 4.29 -3.95
N SER A 52 -1.67 5.10 -2.89
CA SER A 52 -0.38 5.66 -2.47
C SER A 52 0.63 4.58 -2.08
N HIS A 53 0.18 3.54 -1.38
CA HIS A 53 1.02 2.40 -1.03
C HIS A 53 1.50 1.63 -2.26
N GLU A 54 0.63 1.40 -3.25
CA GLU A 54 1.01 0.75 -4.51
C GLU A 54 2.05 1.57 -5.29
N ASP A 55 1.84 2.87 -5.45
CA ASP A 55 2.78 3.76 -6.14
C ASP A 55 4.17 3.76 -5.46
N ARG A 56 4.22 3.78 -4.13
CA ARG A 56 5.49 3.67 -3.37
C ARG A 56 6.19 2.34 -3.61
N LEU A 57 5.45 1.22 -3.66
CA LEU A 57 6.00 -0.10 -3.95
C LEU A 57 6.58 -0.16 -5.36
N VAL A 58 5.86 0.36 -6.35
CA VAL A 58 6.33 0.43 -7.75
C VAL A 58 7.61 1.27 -7.84
N LYS A 59 7.63 2.47 -7.26
CA LYS A 59 8.83 3.33 -7.23
C LYS A 59 10.02 2.67 -6.56
N LYS A 60 9.81 1.92 -5.46
CA LYS A 60 10.87 1.18 -4.76
C LYS A 60 11.44 0.06 -5.64
N LEU A 61 10.58 -0.68 -6.35
CA LEU A 61 10.98 -1.72 -7.28
C LEU A 61 11.82 -1.15 -8.45
N GLU A 62 11.35 -0.06 -9.05
CA GLU A 62 12.08 0.63 -10.13
C GLU A 62 13.47 1.13 -9.67
N LYS A 63 13.55 1.68 -8.47
CA LYS A 63 14.83 2.10 -7.87
C LYS A 63 15.77 0.92 -7.65
N SER A 64 15.26 -0.21 -7.15
CA SER A 64 16.05 -1.43 -6.96
C SER A 64 16.60 -1.96 -8.28
N ARG A 65 15.78 -1.94 -9.35
CA ARG A 65 16.18 -2.38 -10.68
C ARG A 65 17.29 -1.50 -11.28
N ARG A 66 17.21 -0.18 -11.08
CA ARG A 66 18.26 0.77 -11.48
C ARG A 66 19.54 0.63 -10.67
N ALA A 67 19.45 0.31 -9.38
CA ALA A 67 20.61 0.12 -8.52
C ALA A 67 21.43 -1.14 -8.90
N SER A 68 20.76 -2.21 -9.33
CA SER A 68 21.42 -3.45 -9.78
C SER A 68 22.16 -3.31 -11.12
N GLY A 69 21.91 -2.25 -11.90
CA GLY A 69 22.57 -2.00 -13.19
C GLY A 69 23.85 -1.17 -13.11
N LYS A 70 24.28 -0.71 -11.93
CA LYS A 70 25.56 -0.02 -11.74
C LYS A 70 26.64 -1.00 -11.29
N GLY A 71 26.99 -1.92 -12.17
CA GLY A 71 28.26 -2.65 -12.12
C GLY A 71 29.41 -1.73 -12.52
N GLU A 72 30.25 -1.41 -11.55
CA GLU A 72 31.71 -1.21 -11.64
C GLU A 72 32.29 -0.46 -12.85
N GLY A 73 32.58 0.83 -12.63
CA GLY A 73 33.54 1.61 -13.40
C GLY A 73 34.50 2.35 -12.47
N LEU A 74 35.09 1.66 -11.50
CA LEU A 74 36.15 2.20 -10.66
C LEU A 74 37.43 2.29 -11.51
N ASN A 75 37.54 3.35 -12.30
CA ASN A 75 38.80 3.73 -12.92
C ASN A 75 39.75 4.24 -11.82
N ARG A 76 40.54 3.31 -11.27
CA ARG A 76 41.64 3.63 -10.38
C ARG A 76 42.70 4.33 -11.21
N GLY A 77 42.83 5.64 -11.00
CA GLY A 77 43.84 6.49 -11.63
C GLY A 77 45.21 5.82 -11.62
N GLY A 78 45.76 5.65 -12.81
CA GLY A 78 47.13 5.24 -13.03
C GLY A 78 48.06 6.28 -12.44
N ARG A 79 48.93 5.84 -11.54
CA ARG A 79 50.14 6.56 -11.16
C ARG A 79 51.04 6.65 -12.38
N GLY A 80 51.34 7.87 -12.80
CA GLY A 80 52.39 8.24 -13.74
C GLY A 80 52.92 9.59 -13.32
#